data_AF-A0A1S9PGT0-F1
#
_entry.id   AF-A0A1S9PGT0-F1
#
_cell.length_a   1.000
_cell.length_b   1.000
_cell.length_c   1.000
_cell.angle_alpha   90.00
_cell.angle_beta   90.00
_cell.angle_gamma   90.00
#
_symmetry.space_group_name_H-M   'P 1'
#
loop_
_entity.id
_entity.type
_entity.pdbx_description
1 polymer ?
#
loop_
_entity_poly.entity_id
_entity_poly.type
_entity_poly.pdbx_seq_one_letter_code
_entity_poly.pdbx_strand_id
1 'polypeptide(L)'
;MESHLDFEEGRYFEYNTKRTHGAARVLEECVMRLKLIADLTEHCICPVCGAPDCGNELILWAQFADEKLAVIMGGDTFGSFLSRWHYEGINADDYQKLPEFIKQDNECTGWRSIHAPINKEIDAADFLRSLEVVKNSEYTLPGDEFLEIYYPVLKQFADAVISKDLTLNVLD
;
A
#
# COMPACT_ATOMS: atom_id res chain seq x y z
N MET A 1 6.20 9.08 -25.93
CA MET A 1 5.28 9.97 -25.20
C MET A 1 5.57 9.73 -23.74
N GLU A 2 6.45 10.55 -23.16
CA GLU A 2 6.83 10.41 -21.74
C GLU A 2 5.61 10.79 -20.90
N SER A 3 5.15 9.87 -20.05
CA SER A 3 4.13 10.19 -19.05
C SER A 3 4.76 11.13 -18.02
N HIS A 4 4.51 12.42 -18.17
CA HIS A 4 4.75 13.39 -17.11
C HIS A 4 3.78 13.06 -15.98
N LEU A 5 4.32 12.57 -14.87
CA LEU A 5 3.59 12.47 -13.63
C LEU A 5 3.61 13.86 -13.00
N ASP A 6 2.54 14.62 -13.17
CA ASP A 6 2.34 15.89 -12.48
C ASP A 6 1.81 15.59 -11.07
N PHE A 7 2.73 15.34 -10.14
CA PHE A 7 2.42 15.36 -8.71
C PHE A 7 2.54 16.80 -8.21
N GLU A 8 1.57 17.29 -7.41
CA GLU A 8 1.67 18.59 -6.74
C GLU A 8 2.98 18.71 -5.94
N GLU A 9 3.39 19.93 -5.55
CA GLU A 9 4.60 20.17 -4.74
C GLU A 9 4.57 19.30 -3.46
N GLY A 10 5.18 18.11 -3.55
CA GLY A 10 5.02 17.07 -2.54
C GLY A 10 5.59 17.46 -1.18
N ARG A 11 4.83 17.17 -0.13
CA ARG A 11 5.29 17.30 1.26
C ARG A 11 6.39 16.26 1.50
N TYR A 12 7.52 16.65 2.09
CA TYR A 12 8.54 15.69 2.52
C TYR A 12 8.27 15.22 3.94
N PHE A 13 8.45 13.93 4.21
CA PHE A 13 8.44 13.40 5.56
C PHE A 13 9.60 12.42 5.78
N GLU A 14 9.99 12.29 7.04
CA GLU A 14 11.00 11.35 7.48
C GLU A 14 10.32 10.16 8.13
N TYR A 15 10.44 8.99 7.51
CA TYR A 15 9.97 7.75 8.12
C TYR A 15 11.09 7.13 8.97
N ASN A 16 10.80 6.94 10.25
CA ASN A 16 11.72 6.43 11.25
C ASN A 16 11.35 4.99 11.63
N THR A 17 12.13 4.02 11.19
CA THR A 17 11.95 2.62 11.58
C THR A 17 12.60 2.37 12.95
N LYS A 18 11.80 2.23 14.02
CA LYS A 18 12.30 1.81 15.34
C LYS A 18 11.58 0.53 15.78
N ARG A 19 12.31 -0.60 15.86
CA ARG A 19 11.84 -1.76 16.64
C ARG A 19 12.94 -2.29 17.56
N THR A 20 12.57 -2.44 18.83
CA THR A 20 13.33 -3.16 19.85
C THR A 20 13.24 -4.67 19.60
N HIS A 21 14.30 -5.27 19.09
CA HIS A 21 14.52 -6.70 19.29
C HIS A 21 15.05 -6.90 20.72
N GLY A 22 14.52 -7.91 21.42
CA GLY A 22 14.91 -8.26 22.78
C GLY A 22 16.43 -8.29 22.97
N ALA A 23 16.83 -7.87 24.18
CA ALA A 23 18.17 -7.85 24.78
C ALA A 23 19.37 -7.85 23.80
N ALA A 24 19.84 -6.63 23.51
CA ALA A 24 21.13 -6.30 22.91
C ALA A 24 21.29 -6.62 21.41
N ARG A 25 20.91 -5.66 20.56
CA ARG A 25 21.61 -5.35 19.31
C ARG A 25 21.23 -3.95 18.84
N VAL A 26 22.22 -3.23 18.33
CA VAL A 26 22.19 -1.81 17.97
C VAL A 26 21.02 -1.52 17.03
N LEU A 27 20.23 -0.49 17.36
CA LEU A 27 19.20 0.09 16.51
C LEU A 27 19.91 0.74 15.31
N GLU A 28 19.82 0.16 14.13
CA GLU A 28 20.05 0.94 12.92
C GLU A 28 18.80 1.80 12.70
N GLU A 29 18.86 3.06 13.13
CA GLU A 29 17.87 4.06 12.75
C GLU A 29 18.04 4.34 11.26
N CYS A 30 17.19 3.73 10.43
CA CYS A 30 17.11 4.06 9.02
C CYS A 30 16.09 5.19 8.85
N VAL A 31 16.59 6.42 8.66
CA VAL A 31 15.76 7.59 8.32
C VAL A 31 15.57 7.58 6.80
N MET A 32 14.34 7.37 6.35
CA MET A 32 14.00 7.50 4.94
C MET A 32 13.29 8.82 4.70
N ARG A 33 13.89 9.68 3.87
CA ARG A 33 13.24 10.89 3.38
C ARG A 33 12.38 10.54 2.17
N LEU A 34 11.06 10.67 2.31
CA LEU A 34 10.06 10.36 1.30
C LEU A 34 9.37 11.66 0.87
N LYS A 35 9.12 11.81 -0.42
CA LYS A 35 8.30 12.86 -1.01
C LYS A 35 6.90 12.29 -1.21
N LEU A 36 5.97 12.79 -0.42
CA LEU A 36 4.56 12.42 -0.47
C LEU A 36 3.94 13.00 -1.73
N ILE A 37 3.44 12.11 -2.58
CA ILE A 37 2.71 12.48 -3.81
C ILE A 37 1.19 12.36 -3.65
N ALA A 38 0.73 11.56 -2.68
CA ALA A 38 -0.68 11.46 -2.30
C ALA A 38 -0.82 10.95 -0.87
N ASP A 39 -1.76 11.52 -0.13
CA ASP A 39 -2.17 11.07 1.21
C ASP A 39 -3.64 10.65 1.16
N LEU A 40 -3.88 9.35 1.17
CA LEU A 40 -5.23 8.78 1.12
C LEU A 40 -5.81 8.58 2.54
N THR A 41 -5.03 8.82 3.60
CA THR A 41 -5.48 8.62 4.98
C THR A 41 -6.47 9.70 5.44
N GLU A 42 -6.45 10.86 4.78
CA GLU A 42 -7.37 11.98 5.06
C GLU A 42 -8.85 11.59 4.89
N HIS A 43 -9.13 10.49 4.20
CA HIS A 43 -10.48 9.96 3.99
C HIS A 43 -11.00 9.05 5.11
N CYS A 44 -10.15 8.60 6.02
CA CYS A 44 -10.53 7.76 7.15
C CYS A 44 -9.98 8.35 8.46
N ILE A 45 -10.75 9.26 9.08
CA ILE A 45 -10.37 9.88 10.35
C ILE A 45 -11.01 9.14 11.52
N CYS A 46 -10.17 8.66 12.43
CA CYS A 46 -10.58 7.97 13.63
C CYS A 46 -11.44 8.90 14.52
N PRO A 47 -12.73 8.62 14.78
CA PRO A 47 -13.58 9.54 15.55
C PRO A 47 -13.20 9.64 17.03
N VAL A 48 -12.38 8.71 17.53
CA VAL A 48 -11.93 8.66 18.93
C VAL A 48 -10.71 9.56 19.15
N CYS A 49 -9.68 9.44 18.31
CA CYS A 49 -8.41 10.15 18.50
C CYS A 49 -8.16 11.26 17.47
N GLY A 50 -8.96 11.35 16.40
CA GLY A 50 -8.76 12.28 15.30
C GLY A 50 -7.58 11.96 14.39
N ALA A 51 -6.86 10.86 14.65
CA ALA A 51 -5.74 10.44 13.80
C ALA A 51 -6.23 9.75 12.52
N PRO A 52 -5.54 9.95 11.38
CA PRO A 52 -5.81 9.18 10.16
C PRO A 52 -5.59 7.67 10.41
N ASP A 53 -6.57 6.85 9.99
CA ASP A 53 -6.63 5.39 10.16
C ASP A 53 -6.15 4.86 11.53
N CYS A 54 -6.36 5.65 12.59
CA CYS A 54 -5.91 5.43 13.97
C CYS A 54 -4.41 5.04 14.12
N GLY A 55 -3.52 5.47 13.21
CA GLY A 55 -2.07 5.17 13.25
C GLY A 55 -1.65 3.85 12.58
N ASN A 56 -2.52 3.26 11.75
CA ASN A 56 -2.25 2.07 10.96
C ASN A 56 -1.97 2.45 9.49
N GLU A 57 -1.21 3.51 9.23
CA GLU A 57 -0.92 3.97 7.88
C GLU A 57 0.04 3.02 7.14
N LEU A 58 -0.26 2.72 5.88
CA LEU A 58 0.65 2.05 4.95
C LEU A 58 1.27 3.05 4.00
N ILE A 59 2.53 2.81 3.66
CA ILE A 59 3.28 3.65 2.73
C ILE A 59 3.78 2.82 1.57
N LEU A 60 3.26 3.07 0.37
CA LEU A 60 3.88 2.57 -0.85
C LEU A 60 4.91 3.57 -1.34
N TRP A 61 6.11 3.10 -1.68
CA TRP A 61 7.14 3.98 -2.21
C TRP A 61 8.02 3.31 -3.26
N ALA A 62 8.62 4.14 -4.11
CA ALA A 62 9.63 3.74 -5.09
C ALA A 62 10.61 4.88 -5.34
N GLN A 63 11.81 4.55 -5.78
CA GLN A 63 12.86 5.52 -6.10
C GLN A 63 12.76 5.94 -7.57
N PHE A 64 12.41 7.20 -7.82
CA PHE A 64 12.39 7.82 -9.14
C PHE A 64 13.58 8.78 -9.26
N ALA A 65 14.59 8.40 -10.03
CA ALA A 65 15.85 9.15 -10.09
C ALA A 65 16.43 9.37 -8.67
N ASP A 66 16.59 10.62 -8.24
CA ASP A 66 17.11 11.02 -6.93
C ASP A 66 16.01 11.21 -5.86
N GLU A 67 14.73 11.10 -6.20
CA GLU A 67 13.61 11.25 -5.27
C GLU A 67 12.97 9.89 -4.90
N LYS A 68 12.66 9.69 -3.62
CA LYS A 68 11.78 8.60 -3.17
C LYS A 68 10.35 9.13 -3.12
N LEU A 69 9.51 8.67 -4.04
CA LEU A 69 8.10 9.09 -4.08
C LEU A 69 7.26 8.10 -3.28
N ALA A 70 6.29 8.62 -2.53
CA ALA A 70 5.44 7.82 -1.65
C ALA A 70 3.96 8.17 -1.74
N VAL A 71 3.11 7.15 -1.68
CA VAL A 71 1.67 7.24 -1.44
C VAL A 71 1.40 6.67 -0.05
N ILE A 72 0.72 7.43 0.81
CA ILE A 72 0.28 6.95 2.12
C ILE A 72 -1.21 6.63 2.04
N MET A 73 -1.65 5.56 2.70
CA MET A 73 -3.05 5.15 2.77
C MET A 73 -3.37 4.46 4.09
N GLY A 74 -4.65 4.41 4.47
CA GLY A 74 -5.07 3.67 5.66
C GLY A 74 -4.89 2.17 5.46
N GLY A 75 -4.12 1.50 6.32
CA GLY A 75 -3.85 0.07 6.24
C GLY A 75 -5.02 -0.81 6.61
N ASP A 76 -5.84 -0.42 7.59
CA ASP A 76 -7.06 -1.14 7.91
C ASP A 76 -8.11 -0.94 6.82
N THR A 77 -8.27 0.31 6.38
CA THR A 77 -9.18 0.66 5.29
C THR A 77 -8.82 -0.08 4.01
N PHE A 78 -7.56 -0.04 3.58
CA PHE A 78 -7.10 -0.73 2.38
C PHE A 78 -7.18 -2.26 2.52
N GLY A 79 -6.78 -2.81 3.67
CA GLY A 79 -6.93 -4.23 3.97
C GLY A 79 -8.39 -4.70 3.95
N SER A 80 -9.35 -3.84 4.29
CA SER A 80 -10.77 -4.18 4.19
C SER A 80 -11.22 -4.48 2.74
N PHE A 81 -10.63 -3.80 1.76
CA PHE A 81 -10.91 -4.06 0.34
C PHE A 81 -10.33 -5.40 -0.14
N LEU A 82 -9.21 -5.83 0.44
CA LEU A 82 -8.50 -7.06 0.09
C LEU A 82 -9.07 -8.30 0.81
N SER A 83 -9.53 -8.11 2.05
CA SER A 83 -10.00 -9.20 2.91
C SER A 83 -11.33 -9.83 2.48
N ARG A 84 -12.10 -9.17 1.61
CA ARG A 84 -13.38 -9.66 1.11
C ARG A 84 -13.27 -11.09 0.53
N TRP A 85 -12.17 -11.37 -0.16
CA TRP A 85 -11.92 -12.66 -0.79
C TRP A 85 -11.69 -13.83 0.20
N HIS A 86 -11.24 -13.57 1.43
CA HIS A 86 -11.13 -14.63 2.44
C HIS A 86 -12.48 -14.97 3.08
N TYR A 87 -13.30 -13.96 3.35
CA TYR A 87 -14.53 -14.10 4.13
C TYR A 87 -15.76 -14.50 3.30
N GLU A 88 -15.75 -14.30 1.98
CA GLU A 88 -16.91 -14.53 1.11
C GLU A 88 -17.05 -15.98 0.60
N GLY A 89 -16.23 -16.91 1.09
CA GLY A 89 -16.37 -18.32 0.74
C GLY A 89 -16.04 -18.63 -0.73
N ILE A 90 -15.12 -17.87 -1.33
CA ILE A 90 -14.52 -18.17 -2.63
C ILE A 90 -14.06 -19.64 -2.66
N ASN A 91 -14.31 -20.33 -3.77
CA ASN A 91 -13.86 -21.71 -3.90
C ASN A 91 -12.32 -21.77 -4.08
N ALA A 92 -11.74 -22.95 -3.84
CA ALA A 92 -10.30 -23.13 -3.87
C ALA A 92 -9.68 -22.82 -5.26
N ASP A 93 -10.37 -23.16 -6.35
CA ASP A 93 -9.86 -22.95 -7.72
C ASP A 93 -9.79 -21.46 -8.07
N ASP A 94 -10.76 -20.67 -7.63
CA ASP A 94 -10.78 -19.23 -7.85
C ASP A 94 -9.82 -18.52 -6.89
N TYR A 95 -9.66 -19.00 -5.65
CA TYR A 95 -8.65 -18.51 -4.72
C TYR A 95 -7.23 -18.66 -5.28
N GLN A 96 -6.92 -19.80 -5.93
CA GLN A 96 -5.61 -20.03 -6.55
C GLN A 96 -5.27 -19.05 -7.67
N LYS A 97 -6.28 -18.44 -8.31
CA LYS A 97 -6.11 -17.45 -9.38
C LYS A 97 -5.89 -16.04 -8.85
N LEU A 98 -6.08 -15.81 -7.55
CA LEU A 98 -5.87 -14.50 -6.96
C LEU A 98 -4.39 -14.10 -7.04
N PRO A 99 -4.11 -12.80 -7.24
CA PRO A 99 -2.79 -12.23 -7.06
C PRO A 99 -2.17 -12.59 -5.72
N GLU A 100 -0.85 -12.72 -5.71
CA GLU A 100 -0.09 -13.11 -4.53
C GLU A 100 -0.22 -12.10 -3.40
N PHE A 101 -0.31 -10.81 -3.71
CA PHE A 101 -0.49 -9.73 -2.77
C PHE A 101 -1.81 -9.86 -1.97
N ILE A 102 -2.92 -10.24 -2.62
CA ILE A 102 -4.20 -10.51 -1.95
C ILE A 102 -4.11 -11.74 -1.06
N LYS A 103 -3.50 -12.84 -1.56
CA LYS A 103 -3.35 -14.07 -0.77
C LYS A 103 -2.51 -13.83 0.48
N GLN A 104 -1.42 -13.07 0.33
CA GLN A 104 -0.52 -12.68 1.42
C GLN A 104 -1.17 -11.80 2.49
N ASP A 105 -2.15 -10.97 2.13
CA ASP A 105 -3.00 -10.24 3.08
C ASP A 105 -3.87 -11.22 3.86
N ASN A 106 -4.62 -12.03 3.14
CA ASN A 106 -5.61 -12.98 3.68
C ASN A 106 -5.02 -14.07 4.56
N GLU A 107 -3.79 -14.50 4.27
CA GLU A 107 -3.09 -15.53 5.04
C GLU A 107 -2.25 -14.94 6.19
N CYS A 108 -2.23 -13.61 6.36
CA CYS A 108 -1.38 -12.90 7.33
C CYS A 108 0.11 -13.23 7.22
N THR A 109 0.57 -13.64 6.03
CA THR A 109 1.92 -14.19 5.81
C THR A 109 2.88 -13.18 5.20
N GLY A 110 2.40 -12.13 4.54
CA GLY A 110 3.25 -11.39 3.61
C GLY A 110 3.60 -9.97 3.99
N TRP A 111 2.63 -9.06 4.03
CA TRP A 111 2.93 -7.63 4.00
C TRP A 111 2.30 -6.82 5.15
N ARG A 112 1.15 -7.25 5.71
CA ARG A 112 0.62 -6.76 7.01
C ARG A 112 1.03 -7.60 8.21
N SER A 113 1.86 -8.62 7.99
CA SER A 113 2.27 -9.51 9.09
C SER A 113 3.11 -8.72 10.08
N ILE A 114 2.85 -8.87 11.38
CA ILE A 114 3.70 -8.29 12.43
C ILE A 114 5.17 -8.76 12.35
N HIS A 115 5.41 -9.85 11.62
CA HIS A 115 6.73 -10.43 11.36
C HIS A 115 7.33 -10.02 10.00
N ALA A 116 6.59 -9.27 9.18
CA ALA A 116 7.10 -8.77 7.92
C ALA A 116 8.26 -7.77 8.15
N PRO A 117 9.24 -7.72 7.23
CA PRO A 117 10.24 -6.66 7.24
C PRO A 117 9.55 -5.28 7.13
N ILE A 118 10.05 -4.29 7.87
CA ILE A 118 9.49 -2.92 7.90
C ILE A 118 9.54 -2.26 6.51
N ASN A 119 10.49 -2.67 5.66
CA ASN A 119 10.54 -2.27 4.26
C ASN A 119 10.54 -3.52 3.39
N LYS A 120 9.39 -3.81 2.79
CA LYS A 120 9.20 -5.00 1.97
C LYS A 120 9.05 -4.62 0.51
N GLU A 121 9.85 -5.26 -0.34
CA GLU A 121 9.65 -5.24 -1.79
C GLU A 121 8.40 -6.06 -2.15
N ILE A 122 7.54 -5.47 -2.99
CA ILE A 122 6.35 -6.13 -3.54
C ILE A 122 6.38 -6.05 -5.06
N ASP A 123 5.84 -7.07 -5.72
CA ASP A 123 5.74 -7.09 -7.18
C ASP A 123 4.68 -6.07 -7.63
N ALA A 124 5.10 -5.04 -8.37
CA ALA A 124 4.24 -3.95 -8.80
C ALA A 124 3.13 -4.42 -9.76
N ALA A 125 3.41 -5.41 -10.61
CA ALA A 125 2.42 -5.96 -11.54
C ALA A 125 1.39 -6.82 -10.80
N ASP A 126 1.80 -7.58 -9.79
CA ASP A 126 0.92 -8.35 -8.92
C ASP A 126 0.05 -7.44 -8.04
N PHE A 127 0.63 -6.37 -7.51
CA PHE A 127 -0.10 -5.32 -6.82
C PHE A 127 -1.16 -4.68 -7.74
N LEU A 128 -0.79 -4.30 -8.97
CA LEU A 128 -1.73 -3.75 -9.94
C LEU A 128 -2.85 -4.74 -10.29
N ARG A 129 -2.53 -6.02 -10.51
CA ARG A 129 -3.55 -7.08 -10.71
C ARG A 129 -4.49 -7.19 -9.51
N SER A 130 -3.99 -6.99 -8.29
CA SER A 130 -4.81 -6.98 -7.06
C SER A 130 -5.83 -5.85 -7.09
N LEU A 131 -5.40 -4.64 -7.49
CA LEU A 131 -6.29 -3.50 -7.65
C LEU A 131 -7.38 -3.77 -8.70
N GLU A 132 -7.03 -4.41 -9.82
CA GLU A 132 -8.02 -4.80 -10.84
C GLU A 132 -8.99 -5.86 -10.34
N VAL A 133 -8.53 -6.83 -9.53
CA VAL A 133 -9.42 -7.83 -8.92
C VAL A 133 -10.44 -7.15 -8.01
N VAL A 134 -10.00 -6.24 -7.14
CA VAL A 134 -10.91 -5.47 -6.27
C VAL A 134 -11.87 -4.64 -7.13
N LYS A 135 -11.37 -3.85 -8.08
CA LYS A 135 -12.22 -2.99 -8.94
C LYS A 135 -13.31 -3.75 -9.68
N ASN A 136 -12.99 -4.93 -10.21
CA ASN A 136 -13.92 -5.74 -11.00
C ASN A 136 -14.74 -6.70 -10.14
N SER A 137 -14.65 -6.58 -8.82
CA SER A 137 -15.46 -7.34 -7.87
C SER A 137 -16.93 -6.90 -7.93
N GLU A 138 -17.85 -7.85 -7.76
CA GLU A 138 -19.29 -7.54 -7.66
C GLU A 138 -19.65 -6.69 -6.43
N TYR A 139 -18.75 -6.67 -5.43
CA TYR A 139 -18.91 -5.91 -4.20
C TYR A 139 -18.42 -4.47 -4.29
N THR A 140 -17.77 -4.11 -5.40
CA THR A 140 -17.28 -2.76 -5.64
C THR A 140 -18.33 -2.02 -6.46
N LEU A 141 -19.16 -1.25 -5.76
CA LEU A 141 -20.31 -0.55 -6.34
C LEU A 141 -19.92 0.84 -6.87
N PRO A 142 -20.69 1.43 -7.81
CA PRO A 142 -20.53 2.83 -8.16
C PRO A 142 -20.65 3.72 -6.91
N GLY A 143 -19.67 4.60 -6.69
CA GLY A 143 -19.59 5.42 -5.47
C GLY A 143 -18.77 4.82 -4.33
N ASP A 144 -18.16 3.63 -4.53
CA ASP A 144 -17.22 3.07 -3.55
C ASP A 144 -15.93 3.90 -3.51
N GLU A 145 -15.47 4.24 -2.30
CA GLU A 145 -14.25 5.02 -2.07
C GLU A 145 -13.03 4.36 -2.73
N PHE A 146 -13.00 3.03 -2.82
CA PHE A 146 -11.95 2.34 -3.54
C PHE A 146 -11.88 2.80 -5.01
N LEU A 147 -13.01 2.89 -5.71
CA LEU A 147 -13.04 3.27 -7.13
C LEU A 147 -12.72 4.74 -7.35
N GLU A 148 -13.23 5.61 -6.49
CA GLU A 148 -13.17 7.06 -6.69
C GLU A 148 -11.87 7.68 -6.18
N ILE A 149 -11.29 7.11 -5.12
CA ILE A 149 -10.17 7.71 -4.40
C ILE A 149 -8.92 6.84 -4.51
N TYR A 150 -8.98 5.58 -4.08
CA TYR A 150 -7.78 4.74 -3.95
C TYR A 150 -7.27 4.23 -5.29
N TYR A 151 -8.13 3.59 -6.06
CA TYR A 151 -7.77 2.90 -7.30
C TYR A 151 -7.07 3.81 -8.32
N PRO A 152 -7.54 5.03 -8.63
CA PRO A 152 -6.89 5.88 -9.63
C PRO A 152 -5.45 6.23 -9.24
N VAL A 153 -5.22 6.59 -7.97
CA VAL A 153 -3.91 6.98 -7.44
C VAL A 153 -2.96 5.79 -7.40
N LEU A 154 -3.41 4.68 -6.79
CA LEU A 154 -2.60 3.48 -6.64
C LEU A 154 -2.25 2.84 -7.99
N LYS A 155 -3.21 2.84 -8.92
CA LYS A 155 -2.97 2.38 -10.30
C LYS A 155 -1.94 3.25 -11.01
N GLN A 156 -2.10 4.57 -10.96
CA GLN A 156 -1.16 5.48 -11.62
C GLN A 156 0.26 5.31 -11.07
N PHE A 157 0.40 5.15 -9.75
CA PHE A 157 1.69 4.92 -9.11
C PHE A 157 2.29 3.57 -9.53
N ALA A 158 1.51 2.49 -9.50
CA ALA A 158 1.98 1.17 -9.92
C ALA A 158 2.37 1.14 -11.42
N ASP A 159 1.56 1.73 -12.30
CA ASP A 159 1.87 1.86 -13.74
C ASP A 159 3.18 2.64 -13.97
N ALA A 160 3.39 3.72 -13.23
CA ALA A 160 4.63 4.50 -13.29
C ALA A 160 5.86 3.68 -12.89
N VAL A 161 5.75 2.92 -11.80
CA VAL A 161 6.80 2.00 -11.34
C VAL A 161 7.10 0.92 -12.38
N ILE A 162 6.07 0.28 -12.93
CA ILE A 162 6.19 -0.76 -13.97
C ILE A 162 6.84 -0.19 -15.24
N SER A 163 6.34 0.94 -15.74
CA SER A 163 6.83 1.54 -17.00
C SER A 163 8.30 1.96 -16.97
N LYS A 164 8.85 2.18 -15.77
CA LYS A 164 10.23 2.57 -15.54
C LYS A 164 11.10 1.43 -14.99
N ASP A 165 10.55 0.22 -14.88
CA ASP A 165 11.22 -0.96 -14.35
C ASP A 165 11.83 -0.72 -12.95
N LEU A 166 11.02 -0.14 -12.06
CA LEU A 166 11.42 0.22 -10.69
C LEU A 166 10.89 -0.79 -9.66
N THR A 167 11.51 -0.80 -8.48
CA THR A 167 11.07 -1.60 -7.33
C THR A 167 9.98 -0.87 -6.56
N LEU A 168 8.82 -1.52 -6.37
CA LEU A 168 7.78 -1.07 -5.46
C LEU A 168 8.05 -1.63 -4.05
N ASN A 169 7.96 -0.76 -3.05
CA ASN A 169 8.15 -1.12 -1.65
C ASN A 169 6.92 -0.71 -0.83
N VAL A 170 6.69 -1.43 0.26
CA VAL A 170 5.67 -1.10 1.27
C VAL A 170 6.30 -0.96 2.65
N LEU A 171 5.85 0.05 3.40
CA LEU A 171 6.13 0.27 4.82
C LEU A 171 4.82 0.19 5.62
N ASP A 172 4.91 -0.36 6.82
CA ASP A 172 3.87 -0.42 7.87
C ASP A 172 4.43 0.26 9.12
#